data_AF-A0AAX3HUG6-F1
#
_entry.id   AF-A0AAX3HUG6-F1
#
_cell.length_a   1.000
_cell.length_b   1.000
_cell.length_c   1.000
_cell.angle_alpha   90.00
_cell.angle_beta   90.00
_cell.angle_gamma   90.00
#
_symmetry.space_group_name_H-M   'P 1'
#
loop_
_entity.id
_entity.type
_entity.pdbx_description
1 polymer ?
#
loop_
_entity_poly.entity_id
_entity_poly.type
_entity_poly.pdbx_seq_one_letter_code
_entity_poly.pdbx_strand_id
1 'polypeptide(L)'
;MKKGKLIDSFGYAIAGMFFCLRHERNMKIHYLAAVIVICCGFYFHITKIEWMILLIVIGSVMSLEMVNTAVEKTVDLATADIHPFAKIAKDVAAGAVLLFAIIAVIIGAIIFLPYMV
;
A
#
# COMPACT_ATOMS: atom_id res chain seq x y z
N MET A 1 6.61 26.19 7.25
CA MET A 1 5.35 25.52 7.68
C MET A 1 5.10 25.87 9.14
N LYS A 2 3.94 26.47 9.49
CA LYS A 2 3.54 26.66 10.90
C LYS A 2 3.46 25.27 11.56
N LYS A 3 4.11 25.07 12.71
CA LYS A 3 4.00 23.83 13.49
C LYS A 3 2.55 23.68 13.96
N GLY A 4 1.72 22.97 13.18
CA GLY A 4 0.40 22.55 13.61
C GLY A 4 0.52 21.71 14.88
N LYS A 5 -0.49 21.76 15.75
CA LYS A 5 -0.55 20.89 16.92
C LYS A 5 -0.52 19.44 16.43
N LEU A 6 -0.03 18.49 17.22
CA LEU A 6 0.06 17.06 16.82
C LEU A 6 -1.24 16.54 16.17
N ILE A 7 -2.39 16.98 16.67
CA ILE A 7 -3.73 16.69 16.15
C ILE A 7 -3.88 17.08 14.67
N ASP A 8 -3.35 18.24 14.27
CA ASP A 8 -3.39 18.72 12.89
C ASP A 8 -2.56 17.80 11.97
N SER A 9 -1.38 17.35 12.45
CA SER A 9 -0.52 16.41 11.69
C SER A 9 -1.20 15.06 11.45
N PHE A 10 -1.89 14.51 12.45
CA PHE A 10 -2.71 13.30 12.26
C PHE A 10 -3.86 13.53 11.29
N GLY A 11 -4.53 14.70 11.36
CA GLY A 11 -5.58 15.08 10.42
C GLY A 11 -5.08 15.09 8.97
N TYR A 12 -3.90 15.67 8.71
CA TYR A 12 -3.30 15.67 7.37
C TYR A 12 -2.93 14.26 6.88
N ALA A 13 -2.36 13.42 7.75
CA ALA A 13 -2.03 12.04 7.39
C ALA A 13 -3.28 11.22 7.03
N ILE A 14 -4.36 11.36 7.82
CA ILE A 14 -5.65 10.71 7.56
C ILE A 14 -6.25 11.20 6.24
N ALA A 15 -6.22 12.51 6.00
CA ALA A 15 -6.68 13.07 4.72
C ALA A 15 -5.90 12.50 3.53
N GLY A 16 -4.57 12.31 3.67
CA GLY A 16 -3.73 11.67 2.67
C GLY A 16 -4.12 10.21 2.38
N MET A 17 -4.42 9.42 3.43
CA MET A 17 -4.93 8.05 3.27
C MET A 17 -6.26 8.03 2.50
N PHE A 18 -7.22 8.89 2.88
CA PHE A 18 -8.51 8.98 2.19
C PHE A 18 -8.37 9.46 0.75
N PHE A 19 -7.44 10.39 0.48
CA PHE A 19 -7.13 10.83 -0.87
C PHE A 19 -6.72 9.64 -1.76
N CYS A 20 -5.74 8.85 -1.31
CA CYS A 20 -5.26 7.68 -2.05
C CYS A 20 -6.38 6.65 -2.27
N LEU A 21 -7.14 6.33 -1.22
CA LEU A 21 -8.27 5.38 -1.30
C LEU A 21 -9.34 5.82 -2.32
N ARG A 22 -9.61 7.12 -2.44
CA ARG A 22 -10.65 7.65 -3.33
C ARG A 22 -10.19 7.76 -4.79
N HIS A 23 -8.96 8.20 -5.02
CA HIS A 23 -8.49 8.57 -6.36
C HIS A 23 -7.70 7.47 -7.06
N GLU A 24 -6.96 6.66 -6.31
CA GLU A 24 -6.03 5.70 -6.91
C GLU A 24 -6.67 4.32 -7.06
N ARG A 25 -6.68 3.81 -8.30
CA ARG A 25 -7.30 2.52 -8.64
C ARG A 25 -6.56 1.35 -7.97
N ASN A 26 -5.23 1.39 -7.99
CA ASN A 26 -4.39 0.35 -7.39
C ASN A 26 -4.59 0.28 -5.88
N MET A 27 -4.69 1.43 -5.19
CA MET A 27 -5.05 1.48 -3.77
C MET A 27 -6.38 0.78 -3.46
N LYS A 28 -7.41 0.95 -4.30
CA LYS A 28 -8.71 0.25 -4.12
C LYS A 28 -8.57 -1.26 -4.27
N ILE A 29 -7.76 -1.72 -5.22
CA ILE A 29 -7.49 -3.15 -5.43
C ILE A 29 -6.77 -3.73 -4.22
N HIS A 30 -5.72 -3.06 -3.74
CA HIS A 30 -4.98 -3.50 -2.55
C HIS A 30 -5.85 -3.49 -1.29
N TYR A 31 -6.72 -2.49 -1.11
CA TYR A 31 -7.68 -2.45 -0.02
C TYR A 31 -8.66 -3.62 -0.07
N LEU A 32 -9.26 -3.89 -1.24
CA LEU A 32 -10.18 -5.03 -1.40
C LEU A 32 -9.48 -6.36 -1.14
N ALA A 33 -8.26 -6.54 -1.65
CA ALA A 33 -7.45 -7.72 -1.39
C ALA A 33 -7.14 -7.89 0.11
N ALA A 34 -6.81 -6.79 0.80
CA ALA A 34 -6.57 -6.81 2.23
C ALA A 34 -7.82 -7.23 3.01
N VAL A 35 -9.01 -6.72 2.67
CA VAL A 35 -10.27 -7.13 3.30
C VAL A 35 -10.51 -8.64 3.12
N ILE A 36 -10.35 -9.16 1.90
CA ILE A 36 -10.51 -10.59 1.61
C ILE A 36 -9.54 -11.43 2.46
N VAL A 37 -8.27 -11.05 2.47
CA VAL A 37 -7.21 -11.76 3.19
C VAL A 37 -7.42 -11.74 4.70
N ILE A 38 -7.90 -10.62 5.25
CA ILE A 38 -8.27 -10.52 6.67
C ILE A 38 -9.46 -11.44 6.98
N CYS A 39 -10.49 -11.47 6.13
CA CYS A 39 -11.61 -12.40 6.28
C CYS A 39 -11.15 -13.87 6.26
N CYS A 40 -10.24 -14.22 5.34
CA CYS A 40 -9.61 -15.55 5.32
C CYS A 40 -8.83 -15.83 6.61
N GLY A 41 -8.08 -14.87 7.14
CA GLY A 41 -7.36 -15.00 8.42
C GLY A 41 -8.28 -15.37 9.58
N PHE A 42 -9.46 -14.75 9.66
CA PHE A 42 -10.46 -15.11 10.66
C PHE A 42 -11.08 -16.48 10.40
N TYR A 43 -11.40 -16.80 9.15
CA TYR A 43 -12.03 -18.07 8.76
C TYR A 43 -11.13 -19.29 9.04
N PHE A 44 -9.84 -19.20 8.72
CA PHE A 44 -8.87 -20.28 8.94
C PHE A 44 -8.28 -20.31 10.36
N HIS A 45 -8.68 -19.39 11.24
CA HIS A 45 -8.17 -19.30 12.61
C HIS A 45 -6.64 -19.28 12.70
N ILE A 46 -6.00 -18.46 11.86
CA ILE A 46 -4.53 -18.34 11.82
C ILE A 46 -3.96 -17.90 13.17
N THR A 47 -2.72 -18.30 13.44
CA THR A 47 -2.01 -18.02 14.69
C THR A 47 -1.72 -16.53 14.87
N LYS A 48 -1.40 -16.13 16.11
CA LYS A 48 -1.02 -14.74 16.43
C LYS A 48 0.21 -14.27 15.65
N ILE A 49 1.18 -15.16 15.40
CA ILE A 49 2.39 -14.82 14.63
C ILE A 49 2.03 -14.55 13.17
N GLU A 50 1.19 -15.40 12.58
CA GLU A 50 0.72 -15.22 11.20
C GLU A 50 -0.07 -13.92 11.06
N TRP A 51 -0.93 -13.57 12.03
CA TRP A 51 -1.61 -12.28 12.06
C TRP A 51 -0.65 -11.08 12.08
N MET A 52 0.40 -11.11 12.89
CA MET A 52 1.39 -10.03 12.92
C MET A 52 2.08 -9.87 11.56
N ILE A 53 2.49 -10.98 10.94
CA ILE A 53 3.09 -10.98 9.61
C ILE A 53 2.11 -10.43 8.58
N LEU A 54 0.86 -10.89 8.61
CA LEU A 54 -0.19 -10.48 7.67
C LEU A 54 -0.46 -8.98 7.73
N LEU A 55 -0.56 -8.42 8.93
CA LEU A 55 -0.77 -6.99 9.16
C LEU A 55 0.42 -6.16 8.68
N ILE A 56 1.66 -6.61 8.93
CA ILE A 56 2.87 -5.93 8.43
C ILE A 56 2.90 -5.93 6.91
N VAL A 57 2.58 -7.05 6.28
CA VAL A 57 2.59 -7.18 4.82
C VAL A 57 1.52 -6.29 4.20
N ILE A 58 0.28 -6.33 4.70
CA ILE A 58 -0.81 -5.46 4.23
C ILE A 58 -0.42 -3.99 4.40
N GLY A 59 0.03 -3.61 5.61
CA GLY A 59 0.42 -2.24 5.91
C GLY A 59 1.57 -1.75 5.02
N SER A 60 2.52 -2.61 4.68
CA SER A 60 3.65 -2.28 3.80
C SER A 60 3.21 -2.08 2.35
N VAL A 61 2.35 -2.95 1.80
CA VAL A 61 1.79 -2.77 0.44
C VAL A 61 1.06 -1.42 0.34
N MET A 62 0.19 -1.13 1.30
CA MET A 62 -0.57 0.13 1.31
C MET A 62 0.34 1.35 1.47
N SER A 63 1.36 1.26 2.33
CA SER A 63 2.33 2.35 2.52
C SER A 63 3.14 2.61 1.24
N LEU A 64 3.59 1.56 0.55
CA LEU A 64 4.31 1.69 -0.71
C LEU A 64 3.42 2.29 -1.81
N GLU A 65 2.16 1.91 -1.88
CA GLU A 65 1.20 2.50 -2.83
C GLU A 65 1.00 4.00 -2.55
N MET A 66 0.89 4.42 -1.28
CA MET A 66 0.83 5.84 -0.92
C MET A 66 2.11 6.60 -1.30
N VAL A 67 3.27 5.98 -1.11
CA VAL A 67 4.57 6.55 -1.53
C VAL A 67 4.62 6.67 -3.06
N ASN A 68 4.16 5.66 -3.80
CA ASN A 68 4.06 5.72 -5.26
C ASN A 68 3.19 6.90 -5.70
N THR A 69 1.99 7.06 -5.13
CA THR A 69 1.13 8.21 -5.42
C THR A 69 1.82 9.54 -5.08
N ALA A 70 2.51 9.63 -3.95
CA ALA A 70 3.23 10.85 -3.57
C ALA A 70 4.34 11.20 -4.58
N VAL A 71 5.10 10.21 -5.05
CA VAL A 71 6.11 10.38 -6.10
C VAL A 71 5.45 10.82 -7.40
N GLU A 72 4.38 10.15 -7.84
CA GLU A 72 3.64 10.51 -9.05
C GLU A 72 3.19 11.98 -9.02
N LYS A 73 2.49 12.42 -7.95
CA LYS A 73 2.02 13.81 -7.85
C LYS A 73 3.17 14.82 -7.78
N THR A 74 4.29 14.45 -7.17
CA THR A 74 5.48 15.32 -7.11
C THR A 74 6.12 15.47 -8.49
N VAL A 75 6.20 14.38 -9.27
CA VAL A 75 6.73 14.41 -10.63
C VAL A 75 5.79 15.17 -11.57
N ASP A 76 4.47 14.97 -11.43
CA ASP A 76 3.43 15.70 -12.19
C ASP A 76 3.48 17.20 -11.93
N LEU A 77 3.80 17.61 -10.69
CA LEU A 77 3.99 19.01 -10.35
C LEU A 77 5.25 19.61 -10.99
N ALA A 78 6.32 18.81 -11.14
CA ALA A 78 7.62 19.29 -11.60
C ALA A 78 7.71 19.47 -13.12
N THR A 79 6.98 18.66 -13.90
CA THR A 79 7.01 18.75 -15.37
C THR A 79 5.68 18.30 -15.98
N ALA A 80 5.15 19.10 -16.90
CA ALA A 80 3.99 18.73 -17.71
C ALA A 80 4.39 17.87 -18.93
N ASP A 81 5.62 18.02 -19.43
CA ASP A 81 6.14 17.25 -20.56
C ASP A 81 6.73 15.92 -20.10
N ILE A 82 6.66 14.92 -20.97
CA ILE A 82 7.22 13.59 -20.72
C ILE A 82 8.75 13.69 -20.77
N HIS A 83 9.36 13.88 -19.60
CA HIS A 83 10.81 13.84 -19.44
C HIS A 83 11.29 12.39 -19.21
N PRO A 84 12.38 11.93 -19.84
CA PRO A 84 12.91 10.56 -19.65
C PRO A 84 13.12 10.19 -18.18
N PHE A 85 13.71 11.09 -17.37
CA PHE A 85 13.88 10.86 -15.93
C PHE A 85 12.56 10.85 -15.14
N ALA A 86 11.57 11.66 -15.53
CA ALA A 86 10.25 11.66 -14.88
C ALA A 86 9.54 10.31 -15.10
N LYS A 87 9.66 9.75 -16.30
CA LYS A 87 9.18 8.40 -16.60
C LYS A 87 9.87 7.35 -15.73
N ILE A 88 11.20 7.36 -15.67
CA ILE A 88 11.96 6.39 -14.86
C ILE A 88 11.57 6.49 -13.38
N ALA A 89 11.41 7.69 -12.83
CA ALA A 89 11.02 7.87 -11.43
C ALA A 89 9.65 7.23 -11.12
N LYS A 90 8.66 7.44 -11.99
CA LYS A 90 7.33 6.82 -11.86
C LYS A 90 7.39 5.31 -12.05
N ASP A 91 8.11 4.83 -13.07
CA ASP A 91 8.25 3.40 -13.36
C ASP A 91 8.91 2.64 -12.20
N VAL A 92 9.93 3.23 -11.56
CA VAL A 92 10.61 2.64 -10.39
C VAL A 92 9.70 2.63 -9.16
N ALA A 93 8.94 3.71 -8.92
CA ALA A 93 8.00 3.77 -7.81
C ALA A 93 6.89 2.72 -7.94
N ALA A 94 6.31 2.58 -9.13
CA ALA A 94 5.33 1.54 -9.43
C ALA A 94 5.95 0.12 -9.33
N GLY A 95 7.19 -0.03 -9.80
CA GLY A 95 7.95 -1.29 -9.70
C GLY A 95 8.18 -1.73 -8.25
N ALA A 96 8.41 -0.80 -7.33
CA ALA A 96 8.55 -1.11 -5.90
C ALA A 96 7.26 -1.67 -5.30
N VAL A 97 6.10 -1.09 -5.65
CA VAL A 97 4.80 -1.63 -5.22
C VAL A 97 4.59 -3.03 -5.78
N LEU A 98 4.84 -3.22 -7.08
CA LEU A 98 4.66 -4.52 -7.74
C LEU A 98 5.53 -5.61 -7.12
N LEU A 99 6.81 -5.32 -6.88
CA LEU A 99 7.72 -6.27 -6.23
C LEU A 99 7.19 -6.69 -4.86
N PHE A 100 6.75 -5.72 -4.05
CA PHE A 100 6.24 -6.02 -2.72
C PHE A 100 4.87 -6.74 -2.76
N ALA A 101 4.02 -6.45 -3.75
CA ALA A 101 2.77 -7.17 -3.97
C ALA A 101 3.02 -8.66 -4.29
N ILE A 102 4.05 -8.99 -5.08
CA ILE A 102 4.44 -10.37 -5.35
C ILE A 102 4.87 -11.08 -4.06
N ILE A 103 5.71 -10.41 -3.25
CA ILE A 103 6.14 -10.94 -1.95
C ILE A 103 4.92 -11.16 -1.03
N ALA A 104 3.97 -10.23 -1.02
CA ALA A 104 2.75 -10.34 -0.23
C ALA A 104 1.91 -11.57 -0.60
N VAL A 105 1.80 -11.87 -1.91
CA VAL A 105 1.11 -13.08 -2.39
C VAL A 105 1.85 -14.34 -1.93
N ILE A 106 3.19 -14.37 -2.01
CA ILE A 106 4.00 -15.52 -1.56
C ILE A 106 3.81 -15.75 -0.06
N ILE A 107 3.88 -14.70 0.75
CA ILE A 107 3.66 -14.80 2.21
C ILE A 107 2.22 -15.26 2.50
N GLY A 108 1.22 -14.73 1.80
CA GLY A 108 -0.15 -15.18 1.92
C GLY A 108 -0.30 -16.68 1.61
N ALA A 109 0.33 -17.16 0.54
CA ALA A 109 0.33 -18.59 0.21
C ALA A 109 1.00 -19.43 1.31
N ILE A 110 2.14 -18.99 1.85
CA ILE A 110 2.83 -19.69 2.96
C ILE A 110 1.93 -19.81 4.19
N ILE A 111 1.18 -18.75 4.51
CA ILE A 111 0.26 -18.73 5.66
C ILE A 111 -0.97 -19.61 5.40
N PHE A 112 -1.62 -19.48 4.25
CA PHE A 112 -2.94 -20.08 4.03
C PHE A 112 -2.92 -21.49 3.44
N LEU A 113 -1.92 -21.87 2.63
CA LEU A 113 -1.87 -23.20 2.01
C LEU A 113 -1.93 -24.35 3.02
N PRO A 114 -1.24 -24.31 4.18
CA PRO A 114 -1.32 -25.38 5.18
C PRO A 114 -2.71 -25.58 5.80
N TYR A 115 -3.60 -24.58 5.74
CA TYR A 115 -4.96 -24.67 6.26
C TYR A 115 -5.96 -25.21 5.21
N MET A 116 -5.56 -25.30 3.94
CA MET A 116 -6.39 -25.76 2.83
C MET A 116 -6.14 -27.21 2.43
N VAL A 117 -5.07 -27.82 2.95
CA VAL A 117 -4.65 -29.20 2.72
C VAL A 117 -4.92 -30.02 3.97
#